data_AF-A0A8J3MSP1-F1
#
_entry.id   AF-A0A8J3MSP1-F1
#
_cell.length_a   1.000
_cell.length_b   1.000
_cell.length_c   1.000
_cell.angle_alpha   90.00
_cell.angle_beta   90.00
_cell.angle_gamma   90.00
#
_symmetry.space_group_name_H-M   'P 1'
#
loop_
_entity.id
_entity.type
_entity.pdbx_description
1 polymer ?
#
loop_
_entity_poly.entity_id
_entity_poly.type
_entity_poly.pdbx_seq_one_letter_code
_entity_poly.pdbx_strand_id
1 'polypeptide(L)'
;MQSNLFRWLFEDPVMAGSNGGLPGTEVFHFLWPWLIFCIAGLLLTFYYSVEGRKRFVKSKPLAKRMLDNYLGWFAVICVVGLPLIFARVYLSGYFFAWRFWRYLWLLSMVVWAATWIYYLVRKYPSERAGFKAYQTQQKYVPKGNRSKRNARAGSR
;
A
#
# COMPACT_ATOMS: atom_id res chain seq x y z
N MET A 1 33.72 -7.60 -20.66
CA MET A 1 32.57 -6.68 -20.52
C MET A 1 32.40 -6.35 -19.05
N GLN A 2 33.06 -5.30 -18.57
CA GLN A 2 32.91 -4.83 -17.19
C GLN A 2 31.67 -3.93 -17.19
N SER A 3 30.50 -4.50 -16.92
CA SER A 3 29.25 -3.76 -16.81
C SER A 3 29.34 -2.85 -15.60
N ASN A 4 29.60 -1.57 -15.85
CA ASN A 4 29.63 -0.55 -14.80
C ASN A 4 28.20 -0.36 -14.29
N LEU A 5 27.83 -1.15 -13.28
CA LEU A 5 26.47 -1.29 -12.75
C LEU A 5 25.90 0.06 -12.29
N PHE A 6 26.78 0.92 -11.77
CA PHE A 6 26.48 2.31 -11.42
C PHE A 6 26.01 3.11 -12.64
N ARG A 7 26.77 3.07 -13.74
CA ARG A 7 26.41 3.81 -14.96
C ARG A 7 25.06 3.35 -15.51
N TRP A 8 24.80 2.04 -15.48
CA TRP A 8 23.54 1.48 -15.97
C TRP A 8 22.32 1.87 -15.12
N LEU A 9 22.47 1.95 -13.79
CA LEU A 9 21.38 2.25 -12.85
C LEU A 9 20.99 3.73 -12.87
N PHE A 10 21.98 4.61 -13.05
CA PHE A 10 21.83 6.07 -13.05
C PHE A 10 21.79 6.69 -14.45
N GLU A 11 21.73 5.87 -15.50
CA GLU A 11 21.52 6.35 -16.88
C GLU A 11 20.06 6.74 -17.13
N ASP A 12 19.87 7.85 -17.82
CA ASP A 12 18.58 8.27 -18.35
C ASP A 12 18.23 7.49 -19.65
N PRO A 13 16.93 7.39 -19.99
CA PRO A 13 16.47 6.68 -21.19
C PRO A 13 17.11 7.11 -22.50
N VAL A 14 17.54 8.38 -22.60
CA VAL A 14 18.12 8.95 -23.82
C VAL A 14 19.55 8.44 -24.00
N MET A 15 20.40 8.58 -22.98
CA MET A 15 21.78 8.07 -23.04
C MET A 15 21.82 6.54 -23.14
N ALA A 16 20.89 5.85 -22.46
CA ALA A 16 20.74 4.41 -22.58
C ALA A 16 20.41 3.95 -24.01
N GLY A 17 19.51 4.67 -24.70
CA GLY A 17 19.15 4.39 -26.09
C GLY A 17 20.32 4.64 -27.04
N SER A 18 20.99 5.79 -26.90
CA SER A 18 22.16 6.16 -27.69
C SER A 18 23.32 5.16 -27.52
N ASN A 19 23.63 4.74 -26.29
CA ASN A 19 24.65 3.73 -26.00
C ASN A 19 24.28 2.33 -26.50
N GLY A 20 22.99 2.06 -26.71
CA GLY A 20 22.47 0.82 -27.29
C GLY A 20 22.36 0.82 -28.81
N GLY A 21 22.80 1.89 -29.49
CA GLY A 21 22.70 2.03 -30.94
C GLY A 21 21.27 2.27 -31.45
N LEU A 22 20.34 2.68 -30.57
CA LEU A 22 18.97 3.00 -30.93
C LEU A 22 18.87 4.46 -31.39
N PRO A 23 18.06 4.77 -32.42
CA PRO A 23 17.89 6.14 -32.94
C PRO A 23 17.06 7.06 -32.00
N GLY A 24 16.76 6.63 -30.78
CA GLY A 24 15.89 7.34 -29.84
C GLY A 24 15.97 6.80 -28.42
N THR A 25 14.98 7.14 -27.60
CA THR A 25 14.91 6.71 -26.20
C THR A 25 14.70 5.20 -26.06
N GLU A 26 15.26 4.62 -25.00
CA GLU A 26 15.02 3.22 -24.64
C GLU A 26 13.52 2.95 -24.42
N VAL A 27 12.97 2.03 -25.20
CA VAL A 27 11.57 1.60 -25.13
C VAL A 27 11.25 0.99 -23.77
N PHE A 28 10.16 1.44 -23.14
CA PHE A 28 9.73 0.91 -21.86
C PHE A 28 8.68 -0.19 -22.03
N HIS A 29 9.12 -1.45 -21.96
CA HIS A 29 8.26 -2.63 -22.15
C HIS A 29 7.23 -2.85 -21.03
N PHE A 30 7.49 -2.35 -19.82
CA PHE A 30 6.64 -2.60 -18.64
C PHE A 30 5.60 -1.50 -18.39
N LEU A 31 5.36 -0.60 -19.36
CA LEU A 31 4.43 0.52 -19.21
C LEU A 31 3.02 0.04 -18.83
N TRP A 32 2.47 -0.87 -19.63
CA TRP A 32 1.11 -1.35 -19.45
C TRP A 32 0.92 -2.16 -18.16
N PRO A 33 1.75 -3.18 -17.85
CA PRO A 33 1.64 -3.89 -16.58
C PRO A 33 1.75 -2.97 -15.36
N TRP A 34 2.67 -2.00 -15.38
CA TRP A 34 2.83 -1.04 -14.29
C TRP A 34 1.61 -0.15 -14.12
N LEU A 35 1.10 0.40 -15.21
CA LEU A 35 -0.04 1.31 -15.20
C LEU A 35 -1.31 0.58 -14.74
N ILE A 36 -1.57 -0.62 -15.28
CA ILE A 36 -2.67 -1.48 -14.86
C ILE A 36 -2.57 -1.78 -13.36
N PHE A 37 -1.38 -2.15 -12.87
CA PHE A 37 -1.16 -2.43 -11.46
C PHE A 37 -1.49 -1.23 -10.57
N CYS A 38 -1.00 -0.04 -10.92
CA CYS A 38 -1.24 1.18 -10.13
C CYS A 38 -2.72 1.58 -10.15
N ILE A 39 -3.38 1.56 -11.30
CA ILE A 39 -4.78 1.95 -11.44
C ILE A 39 -5.70 0.93 -10.76
N ALA A 40 -5.52 -0.36 -11.03
CA ALA A 40 -6.31 -1.41 -10.40
C ALA A 40 -6.11 -1.43 -8.87
N GLY A 41 -4.87 -1.17 -8.43
CA GLY A 41 -4.56 -1.07 -7.00
C GLY A 41 -5.29 0.10 -6.33
N LEU A 42 -5.31 1.27 -6.95
CA LEU A 42 -6.08 2.41 -6.46
C LEU A 42 -7.58 2.15 -6.47
N LEU A 43 -8.13 1.57 -7.55
CA LEU A 43 -9.54 1.19 -7.63
C LEU A 43 -9.93 0.23 -6.51
N LEU A 44 -9.08 -0.76 -6.20
CA LEU A 44 -9.32 -1.69 -5.10
C LEU A 44 -9.38 -0.95 -3.75
N THR A 45 -8.43 -0.04 -3.51
CA THR A 45 -8.40 0.74 -2.25
C THR A 45 -9.59 1.69 -2.14
N PHE A 46 -10.03 2.27 -3.25
CA PHE A 46 -11.21 3.12 -3.34
C PHE A 46 -12.50 2.33 -3.08
N TYR A 47 -12.67 1.20 -3.77
CA TYR A 47 -13.82 0.32 -3.55
C TYR A 47 -13.94 -0.13 -2.09
N TYR A 48 -12.80 -0.52 -1.50
CA TYR A 48 -12.76 -0.88 -0.09
C TYR A 48 -13.14 0.29 0.83
N SER A 49 -12.64 1.50 0.59
CA SER A 49 -12.91 2.64 1.47
C SER A 49 -14.39 3.08 1.43
N VAL A 50 -15.03 3.01 0.26
CA VAL A 50 -16.43 3.44 0.05
C VAL A 50 -17.43 2.36 0.49
N GLU A 51 -17.26 1.13 0.01
CA GLU A 51 -18.23 0.05 0.21
C GLU A 51 -17.70 -1.10 1.08
N GLY A 52 -16.49 -1.59 0.77
CA GLY A 52 -15.95 -2.79 1.39
C GLY A 52 -15.84 -2.68 2.92
N ARG A 53 -15.48 -1.50 3.41
CA ARG A 53 -15.35 -1.19 4.84
C ARG A 53 -16.69 -1.31 5.59
N LYS A 54 -17.80 -0.97 4.92
CA LYS A 54 -19.15 -1.02 5.50
C LYS A 54 -19.76 -2.42 5.43
N ARG A 55 -19.51 -3.16 4.34
CA ARG A 55 -20.06 -4.51 4.12
C ARG A 55 -19.30 -5.62 4.87
N PHE A 56 -17.97 -5.65 4.79
CA PHE A 56 -17.20 -6.83 5.21
C PHE A 56 -16.60 -6.75 6.62
N VAL A 57 -16.31 -5.54 7.12
CA VAL A 57 -15.54 -5.34 8.36
C VAL A 57 -16.28 -4.60 9.48
N LYS A 58 -17.59 -4.34 9.31
CA LYS A 58 -18.44 -3.63 10.28
C LYS A 58 -18.40 -4.24 11.69
N SER A 59 -18.44 -5.58 11.79
CA SER A 59 -18.47 -6.30 13.08
C SER A 59 -17.11 -6.83 13.54
N LYS A 60 -16.05 -6.63 12.75
CA LYS A 60 -14.72 -7.22 12.96
C LYS A 60 -13.66 -6.12 13.08
N PRO A 61 -13.51 -5.48 14.26
CA PRO A 61 -12.64 -4.30 14.42
C PRO A 61 -11.16 -4.61 14.17
N LEU A 62 -10.70 -5.83 14.47
CA LEU A 62 -9.32 -6.27 14.19
C LEU A 62 -9.05 -6.32 12.67
N ALA A 63 -9.92 -7.01 11.93
CA ALA A 63 -9.81 -7.12 10.47
C ALA A 63 -9.96 -5.75 9.79
N LYS A 64 -10.83 -4.88 10.33
CA LYS A 64 -10.96 -3.49 9.87
C LYS A 64 -9.64 -2.74 9.97
N ARG A 65 -9.02 -2.74 11.16
CA ARG A 65 -7.74 -2.04 11.39
C ARG A 65 -6.63 -2.59 10.50
N MET A 66 -6.57 -3.92 10.35
CA MET A 66 -5.58 -4.57 9.50
C MET A 66 -5.74 -4.18 8.04
N LEU A 67 -6.95 -4.28 7.48
CA LEU A 67 -7.22 -3.93 6.08
C LEU A 67 -7.08 -2.42 5.81
N ASP A 68 -7.52 -1.57 6.74
CA ASP A 68 -7.33 -0.11 6.64
C ASP A 68 -5.82 0.23 6.54
N ASN A 69 -4.97 -0.41 7.36
CA ASN A 69 -3.52 -0.21 7.30
C ASN A 69 -2.89 -0.81 6.02
N TYR A 70 -3.33 -2.00 5.60
CA TYR A 70 -2.81 -2.68 4.40
C TYR A 70 -3.11 -1.87 3.14
N LEU A 71 -4.38 -1.55 2.93
CA LEU A 71 -4.84 -0.81 1.76
C LEU A 71 -4.38 0.65 1.79
N GLY A 72 -4.20 1.24 2.97
CA GLY A 72 -3.60 2.57 3.10
C GLY A 72 -2.17 2.63 2.56
N TRP A 73 -1.29 1.75 3.03
CA TRP A 73 0.10 1.69 2.52
C TRP A 73 0.16 1.26 1.06
N PHE A 74 -0.70 0.32 0.64
CA PHE A 74 -0.79 -0.09 -0.75
C PHE A 74 -1.17 1.08 -1.67
N ALA A 75 -2.16 1.88 -1.27
CA ALA A 75 -2.57 3.08 -2.00
C ALA A 75 -1.40 4.05 -2.15
N VAL A 76 -0.63 4.31 -1.08
CA VAL A 76 0.54 5.19 -1.14
C VAL A 76 1.55 4.72 -2.20
N ILE A 77 1.84 3.42 -2.26
CA ILE A 77 2.81 2.90 -3.23
C ILE A 77 2.28 3.00 -4.67
N CYS A 78 0.98 2.78 -4.88
CA CYS A 78 0.35 3.00 -6.18
C CYS A 78 0.33 4.48 -6.59
N VAL A 79 0.03 5.40 -5.65
CA VAL A 79 0.07 6.86 -5.89
C VAL A 79 1.48 7.31 -6.25
N VAL A 80 2.51 6.83 -5.55
CA VAL A 80 3.92 7.13 -5.86
C VAL A 80 4.36 6.49 -7.18
N GLY A 81 3.79 5.35 -7.56
CA GLY A 81 4.09 4.66 -8.81
C GLY A 81 3.65 5.44 -10.06
N LEU A 82 2.59 6.25 -9.98
CA LEU A 82 2.07 7.06 -11.09
C LEU A 82 2.99 8.22 -11.56
N PRO A 83 3.52 9.10 -10.69
CA PRO A 83 4.45 10.14 -11.12
C PRO A 83 5.77 9.57 -11.62
N LEU A 84 6.21 8.41 -11.13
CA LEU A 84 7.42 7.74 -11.63
C LEU A 84 7.24 7.21 -13.06
N ILE A 85 6.10 6.61 -13.37
CA ILE A 85 5.81 6.20 -14.76
C ILE A 85 5.61 7.42 -15.67
N PHE A 86 4.95 8.47 -15.18
CA PHE A 86 4.78 9.72 -15.92
C PHE A 86 6.12 10.38 -16.25
N ALA A 87 7.02 10.48 -15.26
CA ALA A 87 8.37 11.01 -15.47
C ALA A 87 9.14 10.18 -16.51
N ARG A 88 8.97 8.85 -16.52
CA ARG A 88 9.60 8.01 -17.54
C ARG A 88 9.09 8.30 -18.95
N VAL A 89 7.80 8.57 -19.12
CA VAL A 89 7.18 8.76 -20.44
C VAL A 89 7.42 10.18 -20.98
N TYR A 90 7.26 11.20 -20.15
CA TYR A 90 7.27 12.60 -20.59
C TYR A 90 8.56 13.36 -20.25
N LEU A 91 9.36 12.86 -19.31
CA LEU A 91 10.57 13.54 -18.80
C LEU A 91 11.81 12.68 -18.99
N SER A 92 11.96 12.07 -20.17
CA SER A 92 12.98 11.06 -20.48
C SER A 92 14.44 11.53 -20.32
N GLY A 93 14.71 12.84 -20.37
CA GLY A 93 16.06 13.39 -20.13
C GLY A 93 16.33 13.81 -18.68
N TYR A 94 15.40 13.59 -17.75
CA TYR A 94 15.50 14.09 -16.38
C TYR A 94 15.79 12.98 -15.36
N PHE A 95 16.31 13.40 -14.20
CA PHE A 95 16.69 12.54 -13.08
C PHE A 95 15.60 11.55 -12.63
N PHE A 96 14.32 11.93 -12.70
CA PHE A 96 13.21 11.07 -12.29
C PHE A 96 12.89 9.94 -13.29
N ALA A 97 13.40 10.00 -14.53
CA ALA A 97 13.21 8.95 -15.54
C ALA A 97 14.27 7.83 -15.46
N TRP A 98 15.23 7.95 -14.53
CA TRP A 98 16.32 7.01 -14.33
C TRP A 98 15.84 5.63 -13.89
N ARG A 99 16.63 4.60 -14.20
CA ARG A 99 16.29 3.21 -13.84
C ARG A 99 16.21 3.02 -12.33
N PHE A 100 17.08 3.72 -11.59
CA PHE A 100 17.14 3.74 -10.12
C PHE A 100 15.76 3.82 -9.46
N TRP A 101 14.93 4.79 -9.87
CA TRP A 101 13.62 5.02 -9.26
C TRP A 101 12.67 3.85 -9.43
N ARG A 102 12.74 3.17 -10.58
CA ARG A 102 11.90 1.99 -10.85
C ARG A 102 12.28 0.83 -9.95
N TYR A 103 13.58 0.58 -9.79
CA TYR A 103 14.06 -0.46 -8.90
C TYR A 103 13.83 -0.12 -7.44
N LEU A 104 13.91 1.16 -7.06
CA LEU A 104 13.55 1.61 -5.71
C LEU A 104 12.06 1.39 -5.42
N TRP A 105 11.19 1.66 -6.39
CA TRP A 105 9.76 1.38 -6.28
C TRP A 105 9.47 -0.12 -6.21
N LEU A 106 10.16 -0.94 -7.02
CA LEU A 106 10.01 -2.40 -6.97
C LEU A 106 10.53 -2.96 -5.63
N LEU A 107 11.65 -2.42 -5.13
CA LEU A 107 12.18 -2.76 -3.81
C LEU A 107 11.19 -2.40 -2.69
N SER A 108 10.53 -1.23 -2.77
CA SER A 108 9.54 -0.83 -1.78
C SER A 108 8.32 -1.76 -1.78
N MET A 109 7.87 -2.22 -2.94
CA MET A 109 6.85 -3.27 -3.08
C MET A 109 7.27 -4.58 -2.40
N VAL A 110 8.51 -5.03 -2.59
CA VAL A 110 9.05 -6.24 -1.96
C VAL A 110 9.13 -6.09 -0.44
N VAL A 111 9.67 -4.97 0.05
CA VAL A 111 9.78 -4.68 1.49
C VAL A 111 8.40 -4.60 2.13
N TRP A 112 7.44 -3.96 1.46
CA TRP A 112 6.06 -3.89 1.92
C TRP A 112 5.41 -5.27 2.01
N ALA A 113 5.56 -6.10 0.96
CA ALA A 113 5.05 -7.46 0.95
C ALA A 113 5.66 -8.32 2.09
N ALA A 114 6.98 -8.24 2.27
CA ALA A 114 7.69 -8.94 3.34
C ALA A 114 7.22 -8.49 4.74
N THR A 115 7.03 -7.18 4.94
CA THR A 115 6.53 -6.62 6.21
C THR A 115 5.14 -7.14 6.54
N TRP A 116 4.26 -7.25 5.53
CA TRP A 116 2.92 -7.78 5.71
C TRP A 116 2.87 -9.28 5.95
N ILE A 117 3.72 -10.06 5.27
CA ILE A 117 3.88 -11.50 5.55
C ILE A 117 4.34 -11.69 7.00
N TYR A 118 5.37 -10.95 7.43
CA TYR A 118 5.84 -10.98 8.81
C TYR A 118 4.73 -10.60 9.81
N TYR A 119 3.97 -9.54 9.52
CA TYR A 119 2.84 -9.12 10.34
C TYR A 119 1.79 -10.23 10.46
N LEU A 120 1.41 -10.86 9.35
CA LEU A 120 0.40 -11.93 9.32
C LEU A 120 0.85 -13.20 10.06
N VAL A 121 2.12 -13.58 9.96
CA VAL A 121 2.64 -14.81 10.58
C VAL A 121 2.92 -14.62 12.07
N ARG A 122 3.52 -13.48 12.47
CA ARG A 122 4.01 -13.28 13.85
C ARG A 122 3.09 -12.43 14.71
N LYS A 123 2.56 -11.33 14.16
CA LYS A 123 1.86 -10.30 14.95
C LYS A 123 0.35 -10.48 14.96
N TYR A 124 -0.25 -10.90 13.85
CA TYR A 124 -1.67 -11.19 13.77
C TYR A 124 -2.16 -12.27 14.77
N PRO A 125 -1.48 -13.41 14.98
CA PRO A 125 -1.96 -14.42 15.94
C PRO A 125 -1.98 -13.89 17.38
N SER A 126 -1.00 -13.07 17.78
CA SER A 126 -0.93 -12.49 19.12
C SER A 126 -2.00 -11.42 19.33
N GLU A 127 -2.22 -10.54 18.36
CA GLU A 127 -3.31 -9.54 18.42
C GLU A 127 -4.70 -10.20 18.47
N ARG A 128 -4.89 -11.31 17.74
CA ARG A 128 -6.14 -12.08 17.79
C ARG A 128 -6.37 -12.71 19.16
N ALA A 129 -5.33 -13.24 19.82
CA ALA A 129 -5.42 -13.81 21.16
C ALA A 129 -5.74 -12.73 22.21
N GLY A 130 -5.04 -11.59 22.16
CA GLY A 130 -5.30 -10.45 23.04
C GLY A 130 -6.71 -9.88 22.89
N PHE A 131 -7.22 -9.79 21.65
CA PHE A 131 -8.58 -9.32 21.39
C PHE A 131 -9.65 -10.27 21.96
N LYS A 132 -9.43 -11.59 21.91
CA LYS A 132 -10.31 -12.58 22.55
C LYS A 132 -10.31 -12.43 24.08
N ALA A 133 -9.13 -12.27 24.69
CA ALA A 133 -9.03 -12.07 26.14
C ALA A 133 -9.76 -10.80 26.59
N TYR A 134 -9.60 -9.71 25.83
CA TYR A 134 -10.29 -8.45 26.09
C TYR A 134 -11.82 -8.56 25.95
N GLN A 135 -12.31 -9.29 24.93
CA GLN A 135 -13.74 -9.58 24.81
C GLN A 135 -14.28 -10.40 25.99
N THR A 136 -13.53 -11.38 26.47
CA THR A 136 -13.90 -12.17 27.65
C THR A 136 -14.00 -11.29 28.89
N GLN A 137 -13.03 -10.40 29.13
CA GLN A 137 -13.05 -9.46 30.25
C GLN A 137 -14.24 -8.48 30.18
N GLN A 138 -14.58 -7.97 28.99
CA GLN A 138 -15.73 -7.09 28.80
C GLN A 138 -17.08 -7.76 29.10
N LYS A 139 -17.18 -9.09 29.04
CA LYS A 139 -18.40 -9.80 29.45
C LYS A 139 -18.64 -9.74 30.96
N TYR A 140 -17.57 -9.63 31.74
CA TYR A 140 -17.64 -9.59 33.21
C TYR A 140 -17.72 -8.16 33.78
N VAL A 141 -17.42 -7.15 32.97
CA VAL A 141 -17.67 -5.76 33.37
C VAL A 141 -19.16 -5.48 33.18
N PRO A 142 -19.94 -5.24 34.26
CA PRO A 142 -21.34 -4.89 34.12
C PRO A 142 -21.43 -3.62 33.28
N LYS A 143 -22.09 -3.71 32.12
CA LYS A 143 -22.44 -2.53 31.31
C LYS A 143 -23.27 -1.62 32.21
N GLY A 144 -22.63 -0.59 32.76
CA GLY A 144 -23.28 0.37 33.65
C GLY A 144 -24.58 0.83 32.99
N ASN A 145 -25.70 0.59 33.67
CA ASN A 145 -27.05 0.90 33.22
C ASN A 145 -27.21 2.42 32.99
N ARG A 146 -26.70 2.93 31.87
CA ARG A 146 -26.97 4.31 31.42
C ARG A 146 -28.47 4.55 31.27
N SER A 147 -29.24 3.50 30.96
CA SER A 147 -30.71 3.54 30.91
C SER A 147 -31.35 3.86 32.28
N LYS A 148 -30.83 3.32 33.40
CA LYS A 148 -31.38 3.63 34.74
C LYS A 148 -31.00 5.03 35.24
N ARG A 149 -29.90 5.63 34.75
CA ARG A 149 -29.49 6.98 35.15
C ARG A 149 -30.37 8.06 34.51
N ASN A 150 -30.80 7.85 33.26
CA ASN A 150 -31.70 8.78 32.57
C ASN A 150 -33.16 8.63 33.07
N ALA A 151 -33.60 7.43 33.43
CA ALA A 151 -34.93 7.20 34.01
C ALA A 151 -35.10 7.84 35.41
N ARG A 152 -34.02 8.00 36.19
CA ARG A 152 -34.04 8.69 37.50
C ARG A 152 -33.77 10.20 37.41
N ALA A 153 -33.20 10.68 36.29
CA ALA A 153 -32.96 12.11 36.08
C ALA A 153 -34.18 12.82 35.47
N GLY A 154 -35.06 12.10 34.77
CA GLY A 154 -36.34 12.63 34.27
C GLY A 154 -37.52 12.50 35.23
N SER A 155 -37.30 12.02 36.46
CA SER A 155 -38.34 11.86 37.49
C SER A 155 -38.18 12.84 38.66
N ARG A 156 -37.51 13.98 38.44
CA ARG A 156 -37.36 15.07 39.41
C ARG A 156 -37.93 16.36 38.84
#